data_AF-A0A258K8A3-F1
#
_entry.id   AF-A0A258K8A3-F1
#
_cell.length_a   1.000
_cell.length_b   1.000
_cell.length_c   1.000
_cell.angle_alpha   90.00
_cell.angle_beta   90.00
_cell.angle_gamma   90.00
#
_symmetry.space_group_name_H-M   'P 1'
#
loop_
_entity.id
_entity.type
_entity.pdbx_description
1 polymer ?
#
loop_
_entity_poly.entity_id
_entity_poly.type
_entity_poly.pdbx_seq_one_letter_code
_entity_poly.pdbx_strand_id
1 'polypeptide(L)' 'MQAYRASILHLLDDPTKTEEAVAFHEDGLLLVEDGHVVACGDYASLHELLGDAPVEDLSGKL' A
#
# COMPACT_ATOMS: atom_id res chain seq x y z
N MET A 1 -11.18 -2.52 9.84
CA MET A 1 -9.98 -2.26 9.04
C MET A 1 -9.22 -3.55 8.78
N GLN A 2 -8.78 -3.78 7.55
CA GLN A 2 -7.85 -4.82 7.13
C GLN A 2 -6.55 -4.14 6.70
N ALA A 3 -5.40 -4.72 7.04
CA ALA A 3 -4.09 -4.18 6.73
C ALA A 3 -3.22 -5.25 6.08
N TYR A 4 -2.60 -4.91 4.94
CA TYR A 4 -1.72 -5.81 4.20
C TYR A 4 -0.34 -5.17 4.05
N ARG A 5 0.71 -5.86 4.47
CA ARG A 5 2.09 -5.43 4.28
C ARG A 5 2.75 -6.27 3.19
N ALA A 6 3.23 -5.62 2.13
CA ALA A 6 3.79 -6.27 0.95
C ALA A 6 4.66 -5.29 0.16
N SER A 7 5.33 -5.75 -0.90
CA SER A 7 5.71 -4.82 -1.96
C SER A 7 4.46 -4.46 -2.75
N ILE A 8 4.25 -3.18 -3.08
CA ILE A 8 3.05 -2.69 -3.76
C ILE A 8 3.44 -1.93 -5.02
N LEU A 9 2.87 -2.32 -6.16
CA LEU A 9 2.96 -1.56 -7.41
C LEU A 9 1.57 -1.12 -7.85
N HIS A 10 1.39 0.17 -8.10
CA HIS A 10 0.14 0.72 -8.63
C HIS A 10 0.38 1.92 -9.53
N LEU A 11 -0.65 2.30 -10.28
CA LEU A 11 -0.59 3.40 -11.23
C LEU A 11 -1.35 4.61 -10.68
N LEU A 12 -0.68 5.77 -10.67
CA LEU A 12 -1.23 7.07 -10.29
C LEU A 12 -1.82 7.80 -11.50
N ASP A 13 -1.30 7.54 -12.70
CA ASP A 13 -1.75 8.10 -13.97
C ASP A 13 -1.35 7.16 -15.13
N ASP A 14 -1.36 7.66 -16.37
CA ASP A 14 -0.95 6.97 -17.58
C ASP A 14 0.59 6.78 -17.63
N PRO A 15 1.11 5.54 -17.47
CA PRO A 15 2.54 5.27 -17.47
C PRO A 15 3.20 5.45 -18.84
N THR A 16 2.43 5.68 -19.90
CA THR A 16 2.99 6.02 -21.22
C THR A 16 3.35 7.50 -21.33
N LYS A 17 2.88 8.33 -20.40
CA LYS A 17 3.07 9.80 -20.42
C LYS A 17 4.13 10.29 -19.46
N THR A 18 4.31 9.63 -18.31
CA THR A 18 5.35 9.98 -17.32
C THR A 18 5.76 8.75 -16.50
N GLU A 19 7.03 8.70 -16.10
CA GLU A 19 7.54 7.68 -15.17
C GLU A 19 6.93 7.83 -13.76
N GLU A 20 6.55 9.05 -13.37
CA GLU A 20 5.92 9.35 -12.07
C GLU A 20 4.51 8.75 -11.93
N ALA A 21 3.95 8.25 -13.03
CA ALA A 21 2.65 7.58 -13.04
C ALA A 21 2.71 6.18 -12.40
N VAL A 22 3.90 5.63 -12.17
CA VAL A 22 4.09 4.35 -11.48
C VAL A 22 4.57 4.62 -10.06
N ALA A 23 3.82 4.14 -9.08
CA ALA A 23 4.25 4.13 -7.69
C ALA A 23 4.61 2.71 -7.28
N PHE A 24 5.80 2.58 -6.69
CA PHE A 24 6.30 1.33 -6.15
C PHE A 24 6.75 1.55 -4.70
N HIS A 25 6.21 0.73 -3.81
CA HIS A 25 6.57 0.68 -2.40
C HIS A 25 7.20 -0.68 -2.13
N GLU A 26 8.51 -0.73 -1.86
CA GLU A 26 9.20 -1.99 -1.58
C GLU A 26 8.69 -2.64 -0.27
N ASP A 27 8.48 -1.81 0.75
CA ASP A 27 7.85 -2.15 2.02
C ASP A 27 6.58 -1.33 2.22
N GLY A 28 5.52 -1.70 1.49
CA GLY A 28 4.24 -1.00 1.44
C GLY A 28 3.23 -1.49 2.47
N LEU A 29 2.27 -0.62 2.77
CA LEU A 29 1.11 -0.89 3.60
C LEU A 29 -0.17 -0.47 2.85
N LEU A 30 -1.11 -1.40 2.73
CA LEU A 30 -2.45 -1.17 2.20
C LEU A 30 -3.49 -1.29 3.33
N LEU A 31 -4.24 -0.22 3.56
CA LEU A 31 -5.34 -0.19 4.53
C LEU A 31 -6.68 -0.21 3.80
N VAL A 32 -7.54 -1.16 4.17
CA VAL A 32 -8.87 -1.34 3.59
C VAL A 32 -9.94 -1.27 4.69
N GLU A 33 -10.95 -0.43 4.47
CA GLU A 33 -12.14 -0.34 5.32
C GLU A 33 -13.40 -0.45 4.48
N ASP A 34 -14.34 -1.29 4.90
CA ASP A 34 -15.61 -1.53 4.20
C ASP A 34 -15.45 -1.79 2.68
N GLY A 35 -14.39 -2.52 2.31
CA GLY A 35 -14.06 -2.87 0.92
C GLY A 35 -13.40 -1.75 0.10
N HIS A 36 -13.04 -0.63 0.72
CA HIS A 36 -12.41 0.52 0.07
C HIS A 36 -10.99 0.75 0.59
N VAL A 37 -10.07 1.11 -0.29
CA VAL A 37 -8.71 1.51 0.09
C VAL A 37 -8.77 2.88 0.75
N VAL A 38 -8.36 2.97 2.02
CA VAL A 38 -8.32 4.24 2.77
C VAL A 38 -6.91 4.82 2.86
N ALA A 39 -5.87 3.98 2.73
CA ALA A 39 -4.48 4.42 2.58
C ALA A 39 -3.64 3.37 1.86
N CYS A 40 -2.66 3.83 1.09
CA CYS A 40 -1.67 3.00 0.39
C CYS A 40 -0.36 3.78 0.30
N GLY A 41 0.76 3.18 0.66
CA GLY A 41 2.06 3.85 0.68
C GLY A 41 3.10 3.08 1.47
N ASP A 42 4.23 3.72 1.77
CA ASP A 42 5.30 3.08 2.56
C ASP A 42 4.82 2.76 3.98
N TYR A 43 5.15 1.56 4.45
CA TYR A 43 4.84 1.11 5.81
C TYR A 43 5.35 2.10 6.86
N ALA A 44 6.57 2.59 6.71
CA ALA A 44 7.16 3.57 7.62
C ALA A 44 6.30 4.83 7.80
N SER A 45 5.63 5.28 6.73
CA SER A 45 4.78 6.48 6.73
C SER A 45 3.37 6.23 7.26
N LEU A 46 2.87 5.00 7.16
CA LEU A 46 1.46 4.68 7.41
C LEU A 46 1.24 3.80 8.65
N HIS A 47 2.28 3.21 9.23
CA HIS A 47 2.12 2.25 10.34
C HIS A 47 1.40 2.83 11.57
N GLU A 48 1.51 4.14 11.83
CA GLU A 48 0.78 4.80 12.93
C GLU A 48 -0.75 4.74 12.75
N LEU A 49 -1.23 4.63 11.51
CA LEU A 49 -2.66 4.52 11.19
C LEU A 49 -3.24 3.14 11.48
N LEU A 50 -2.41 2.13 11.75
CA LEU A 50 -2.85 0.76 12.03
C LEU A 50 -3.69 0.65 13.30
N GLY A 51 -3.37 1.43 14.33
CA GLY A 51 -3.87 1.18 15.68
C GLY A 51 -3.61 -0.26 16.11
N ASP A 52 -4.66 -0.97 16.53
CA ASP A 52 -4.60 -2.38 16.92
C ASP A 52 -4.98 -3.35 15.78
N ALA A 53 -5.15 -2.87 14.55
CA ALA A 53 -5.54 -3.73 13.43
C ALA A 53 -4.44 -4.76 13.11
N PRO A 54 -4.76 -6.05 12.99
CA PRO A 54 -3.78 -7.05 12.63
C PRO A 54 -3.29 -6.81 11.19
N VAL A 55 -1.98 -6.94 11.01
CA VAL A 55 -1.33 -6.85 9.69
C VAL A 55 -1.19 -8.25 9.12
N GLU A 56 -1.72 -8.47 7.92
CA GLU A 56 -1.41 -9.63 7.11
C GLU A 56 -0.08 -9.40 6.38
N ASP A 57 0.94 -10.18 6.76
CA ASP A 57 2.27 -10.10 6.17
C ASP A 57 2.34 -10.94 4.89
N LEU A 58 2.56 -10.25 3.78
CA LEU A 58 2.71 -10.80 2.43
C LEU A 58 4.11 -10.47 1.87
N SER A 59 5.10 -10.23 2.73
CA SER A 59 6.49 -10.00 2.34
C SER A 59 7.00 -11.04 1.34
N GLY A 60 7.69 -10.57 0.30
CA GLY A 60 8.13 -11.41 -0.82
C GLY A 60 7.07 -11.66 -1.89
N LYS A 61 5.89 -11.04 -1.77
CA LYS A 61 4.86 -10.96 -2.83
C LYS A 61 4.76 -9.53 -3.36
N LEU A 62 4.22 -9.40 -4.58
CA LEU A 62 3.87 -8.15 -5.26
C LEU A 62 2.37 -8.11 -5.53
#